data_AF-A0A835LUQ3-F1
#
_entry.id   AF-A0A835LUQ3-F1
#
_cell.length_a   1.000
_cell.length_b   1.000
_cell.length_c   1.000
_cell.angle_alpha   90.00
_cell.angle_beta   90.00
_cell.angle_gamma   90.00
#
_symmetry.space_group_name_H-M   'P 1'
#
loop_
_entity.id
_entity.type
_entity.pdbx_description
1 polymer ?
#
loop_
_entity_poly.entity_id
_entity_poly.type
_entity_poly.pdbx_seq_one_letter_code
_entity_poly.pdbx_strand_id
1 'polypeptide(L)'
;MIAACELIDLGFIGNIFTWTNKQVGRRRIWERLDRTLVNATWILHFVNTKVYHHMSMTSDHKLLVIKVCNESNHLPRPFRFEAMWLQDRSCTEQVQLAFEVDTAGSPSFTLCNKLKQCQKNLKWWNKNIFGLLDTKMQDA
;
A
#
# COMPACT_ATOMS: atom_id res chain seq x y z
N MET A 1 29.54 -21.09 -9.00
CA MET A 1 28.32 -21.68 -9.57
C MET A 1 27.21 -20.64 -9.74
N ILE A 2 26.79 -19.92 -8.70
CA ILE A 2 25.75 -18.85 -8.82
C ILE A 2 26.18 -17.69 -9.74
N ALA A 3 27.40 -17.17 -9.57
CA ALA A 3 27.91 -16.07 -10.40
C ALA A 3 28.11 -16.46 -11.88
N ALA A 4 28.36 -17.74 -12.17
CA ALA A 4 28.47 -18.23 -13.55
C ALA A 4 27.12 -18.22 -14.29
N CYS A 5 26.01 -18.18 -13.55
CA CYS A 5 24.66 -18.05 -14.08
C CYS A 5 24.16 -16.60 -14.05
N GLU A 6 25.03 -15.61 -13.77
CA GLU A 6 24.67 -14.19 -13.67
C GLU A 6 23.55 -13.89 -12.66
N LEU A 7 23.47 -14.71 -11.61
CA LEU A 7 22.51 -14.57 -10.52
C LEU A 7 23.17 -13.93 -9.29
N ILE A 8 22.38 -13.13 -8.57
CA ILE A 8 22.78 -12.37 -7.39
C ILE A 8 21.82 -12.74 -6.24
N ASP A 9 22.36 -13.08 -5.08
CA ASP A 9 21.58 -13.25 -3.85
C ASP A 9 21.13 -11.87 -3.34
N LEU A 10 19.81 -11.63 -3.29
CA LEU A 10 19.27 -10.34 -2.86
C LEU A 10 19.47 -10.05 -1.37
N GLY A 11 19.99 -11.01 -0.60
CA GLY A 11 20.01 -10.91 0.85
C GLY A 11 18.61 -11.04 1.43
N PHE A 12 18.46 -10.66 2.70
CA PHE A 12 17.21 -10.81 3.44
C PHE A 12 17.18 -9.93 4.69
N ILE A 13 15.98 -9.76 5.22
CA ILE A 13 15.68 -9.10 6.49
C ILE A 13 15.06 -10.14 7.42
N GLY A 14 15.62 -10.27 8.63
CA GLY A 14 15.17 -11.24 9.63
C GLY A 14 16.25 -12.27 9.97
N ASN A 15 15.83 -13.42 10.49
CA ASN A 15 16.74 -14.47 10.95
C ASN A 15 17.48 -15.13 9.76
N ILE A 16 18.79 -15.36 9.90
CA ILE A 16 19.63 -15.94 8.84
C ILE A 16 19.26 -17.37 8.46
N PHE A 17 18.71 -18.15 9.40
CA PHE A 17 18.35 -19.53 9.20
C PHE A 17 16.95 -19.63 8.63
N THR A 18 16.80 -20.39 7.54
CA THR A 18 15.52 -20.62 6.88
C THR A 18 14.98 -22.00 7.17
N TRP A 19 15.76 -22.89 7.78
CA TRP A 19 15.34 -24.22 8.15
C TRP A 19 15.87 -24.62 9.54
N THR A 20 15.13 -25.50 10.22
CA THR A 20 15.62 -26.20 11.41
C THR A 20 15.12 -27.63 11.45
N ASN A 21 15.95 -28.55 11.93
CA ASN A 21 15.52 -29.93 12.16
C ASN A 21 14.52 -30.12 13.32
N LYS A 22 14.05 -29.02 13.93
CA LYS A 22 13.10 -28.96 15.07
C LYS A 22 13.52 -29.75 16.33
N GLN A 23 14.75 -30.26 16.40
CA GLN A 23 15.23 -30.97 17.60
C GLN A 23 15.55 -30.00 18.73
N VAL A 24 15.82 -30.52 19.93
CA VAL A 24 16.08 -29.73 21.16
C VAL A 24 17.52 -29.95 21.63
N GLY A 25 18.09 -28.94 22.30
CA GLY A 25 19.43 -28.99 22.88
C GLY A 25 20.53 -29.14 21.84
N ARG A 26 21.55 -29.94 22.14
CA ARG A 26 22.73 -30.13 21.27
C ARG A 26 22.43 -30.79 19.92
N ARG A 27 21.25 -31.38 19.75
CA ARG A 27 20.82 -31.99 18.48
C ARG A 27 20.12 -31.00 17.54
N ARG A 28 19.85 -29.78 18.00
CA ARG A 28 19.19 -28.75 17.19
C ARG A 28 20.16 -28.22 16.14
N ILE A 29 19.75 -28.30 14.88
CA ILE A 29 20.48 -27.77 13.74
C ILE A 29 19.63 -26.67 13.10
N TRP A 30 20.30 -25.61 12.68
CA TRP A 30 19.72 -24.51 11.92
C TRP A 30 20.56 -24.28 10.67
N GLU A 31 19.91 -24.17 9.53
CA GLU A 31 20.58 -23.96 8.25
C GLU A 31 19.87 -22.90 7.43
N ARG A 32 20.61 -22.28 6.51
CA ARG A 32 20.08 -21.40 5.49
C ARG A 32 20.05 -22.16 4.16
N LEU A 33 18.92 -22.82 3.90
CA LEU A 33 18.72 -23.63 2.71
C LEU A 33 18.00 -22.87 1.59
N ASP A 34 17.24 -21.85 1.97
CA ASP A 34 16.41 -21.08 1.04
C ASP A 34 17.06 -19.72 0.78
N ARG A 35 17.13 -19.35 -0.50
CA ARG A 35 17.69 -18.07 -0.97
C ARG A 35 16.83 -17.56 -2.10
N THR A 36 16.72 -16.24 -2.23
CA THR A 36 16.15 -15.64 -3.44
C THR A 36 17.28 -15.04 -4.26
N LEU A 37 17.44 -15.58 -5.46
CA LEU A 37 18.46 -15.22 -6.43
C LEU A 37 17.78 -14.52 -7.60
N VAL A 38 18.35 -13.42 -8.06
CA VAL A 38 17.79 -12.64 -9.17
C VAL A 38 18.88 -12.26 -10.17
N ASN A 39 18.48 -11.93 -11.39
CA ASN A 39 19.40 -11.42 -12.41
C ASN A 39 19.43 -9.87 -12.40
N ALA A 40 20.34 -9.29 -13.19
CA ALA A 40 20.48 -7.84 -13.31
C ALA A 40 19.18 -7.15 -13.78
N THR A 41 18.44 -7.77 -14.70
CA THR A 41 17.17 -7.24 -15.21
C THR A 41 16.15 -7.02 -14.09
N TRP A 42 16.02 -7.97 -13.16
CA TRP A 42 15.13 -7.81 -12.00
C TRP A 42 15.50 -6.60 -11.15
N ILE A 43 16.79 -6.41 -10.86
CA ILE A 43 17.27 -5.29 -10.04
C ILE A 43 16.92 -3.95 -10.68
N LEU A 44 17.06 -3.85 -12.01
CA LEU A 44 16.72 -2.63 -12.76
C LEU A 44 15.22 -2.32 -12.72
N HIS A 45 14.36 -3.33 -12.81
CA HIS A 45 12.90 -3.14 -12.81
C HIS A 45 12.32 -2.96 -11.40
N PHE A 46 12.95 -3.55 -10.39
CA PHE A 46 12.42 -3.64 -9.04
C PHE A 46 13.48 -3.21 -8.00
N VAL A 47 13.98 -1.99 -8.16
CA VAL A 47 15.10 -1.41 -7.40
C VAL A 47 14.91 -1.49 -5.87
N ASN A 48 13.67 -1.46 -5.39
CA ASN A 48 13.32 -1.50 -3.97
C ASN A 48 12.78 -2.88 -3.53
N THR A 49 13.22 -3.97 -4.17
CA THR A 49 12.88 -5.33 -3.74
C THR A 49 13.52 -5.63 -2.39
N LYS A 50 12.73 -6.16 -1.45
CA LYS A 50 13.19 -6.63 -0.14
C LYS A 50 12.72 -8.06 0.08
N VAL A 51 13.56 -8.89 0.69
CA VAL A 51 13.20 -10.26 1.08
C VAL A 51 13.11 -10.32 2.60
N TYR A 52 12.02 -10.87 3.13
CA TYR A 52 11.80 -11.03 4.56
C TYR A 52 11.69 -12.50 4.95
N HIS A 53 12.38 -12.89 6.02
CA HIS A 53 12.25 -14.22 6.60
C HIS A 53 11.24 -14.22 7.74
N HIS A 54 10.04 -14.73 7.48
CA HIS A 54 8.98 -14.86 8.48
C HIS A 54 8.97 -16.24 9.12
N MET A 55 8.69 -16.27 10.43
CA MET A 55 8.47 -17.52 11.15
C MET A 55 7.22 -18.22 10.62
N SER A 56 7.31 -19.53 10.42
CA SER A 56 6.15 -20.40 10.19
C SER A 56 5.91 -21.22 11.46
N MET A 57 4.66 -21.31 11.91
CA MET A 57 4.30 -22.15 13.07
C MET A 57 4.17 -23.62 12.68
N THR A 58 3.87 -23.91 11.41
CA THR A 58 3.56 -25.26 10.93
C THR A 58 4.69 -25.88 10.14
N SER A 59 5.57 -25.08 9.53
CA SER A 59 6.73 -25.57 8.77
C SER A 59 7.99 -25.59 9.62
N ASP A 60 8.93 -26.46 9.26
CA ASP A 60 10.33 -26.43 9.68
C ASP A 60 11.18 -25.49 8.84
N HIS A 61 10.63 -25.00 7.73
CA HIS A 61 11.13 -23.86 6.97
C HIS A 61 10.49 -22.54 7.41
N LYS A 62 11.24 -21.45 7.20
CA LYS A 62 10.73 -20.07 7.24
C LYS A 62 10.13 -19.68 5.90
N LEU A 63 9.15 -18.79 5.94
CA LEU A 63 8.60 -18.19 4.75
C LEU A 63 9.52 -17.07 4.25
N LEU A 64 9.89 -17.12 2.98
CA LEU A 64 10.60 -16.03 2.29
C LEU A 64 9.57 -15.16 1.57
N VAL A 65 9.37 -13.94 2.08
CA VAL A 65 8.42 -12.97 1.51
C VAL A 65 9.20 -11.94 0.69
N ILE A 66 9.00 -11.95 -0.62
CA ILE A 66 9.58 -10.96 -1.53
C ILE A 66 8.60 -9.80 -1.66
N LYS A 67 8.98 -8.63 -1.17
CA LYS A 67 8.22 -7.40 -1.30
C LYS A 67 8.84 -6.53 -2.38
N VAL A 68 8.11 -6.33 -3.45
CA VAL A 68 8.46 -5.40 -4.53
C VAL A 68 7.74 -4.09 -4.26
N CYS A 69 8.47 -3.05 -3.85
CA CYS A 69 7.94 -1.71 -3.74
C CYS A 69 8.24 -0.95 -5.03
N ASN A 70 7.31 -0.92 -5.98
CA ASN A 70 7.31 0.16 -6.95
C ASN A 70 6.88 1.42 -6.21
N GLU A 71 7.65 2.50 -6.33
CA GLU A 71 7.37 3.80 -5.68
C GLU A 71 6.01 4.39 -6.08
N SER A 72 5.31 3.77 -7.04
CA SER A 72 4.01 4.19 -7.57
C SER A 72 2.81 3.32 -7.14
N ASN A 73 2.80 2.72 -5.95
CA ASN A 73 1.59 2.07 -5.41
C ASN A 73 0.55 3.09 -4.88
N HIS A 74 0.38 4.23 -5.57
CA HIS A 74 -0.79 5.08 -5.40
C HIS A 74 -1.98 4.43 -6.12
N LEU A 75 -2.49 3.34 -5.56
CA LEU A 75 -3.83 2.90 -5.93
C LEU A 75 -4.78 4.06 -5.63
N PRO A 76 -5.71 4.40 -6.54
CA PRO A 76 -6.66 5.47 -6.29
C PRO A 76 -7.44 5.14 -5.02
N ARG A 77 -7.26 5.95 -3.97
CA ARG A 77 -8.04 5.80 -2.75
C ARG A 77 -9.49 6.17 -3.07
N PRO A 78 -10.48 5.34 -2.68
CA PRO A 78 -11.87 5.70 -2.83
C PRO A 78 -12.12 6.99 -2.06
N PHE A 79 -12.98 7.86 -2.60
CA PHE A 79 -13.38 9.05 -1.87
C PHE A 79 -14.23 8.66 -0.66
N ARG A 80 -13.93 9.30 0.47
CA ARG A 80 -14.68 9.19 1.71
C ARG A 80 -15.16 10.57 2.10
N PHE A 81 -16.40 10.63 2.55
CA PHE A 81 -16.95 11.82 3.19
C PHE A 81 -16.56 11.77 4.66
N GLU A 82 -15.96 12.84 5.18
CA GLU A 82 -15.54 12.91 6.57
C GLU A 82 -16.66 13.52 7.43
N ALA A 83 -17.05 12.84 8.50
CA ALA A 83 -18.17 13.29 9.34
C ALA A 83 -17.95 14.69 9.95
N MET A 84 -16.69 15.07 10.19
CA MET A 84 -16.33 16.41 10.68
C MET A 84 -16.76 17.54 9.73
N TRP A 85 -16.90 17.27 8.42
CA TRP A 85 -17.32 18.29 7.46
C TRP A 85 -18.72 18.82 7.77
N LEU A 86 -19.58 18.03 8.42
CA LEU A 86 -20.91 18.47 8.86
C LEU A 86 -20.89 19.56 9.94
N GLN A 87 -19.76 19.77 10.61
CA GLN A 87 -19.61 20.82 11.62
C GLN A 87 -19.40 22.21 11.00
N ASP A 88 -18.94 22.26 9.75
CA ASP A 88 -18.73 23.51 9.01
C ASP A 88 -19.93 23.76 8.09
N ARG A 89 -20.58 24.92 8.26
CA ARG A 89 -21.75 25.32 7.47
C ARG A 89 -21.46 25.40 5.98
N SER A 90 -20.23 25.73 5.60
CA SER A 90 -19.81 25.81 4.19
C SER A 90 -19.79 24.44 3.48
N CYS A 91 -19.79 23.32 4.23
CA CYS A 91 -19.98 21.99 3.64
C CYS A 91 -21.33 21.87 2.93
N THR A 92 -22.41 22.37 3.55
CA THR A 92 -23.75 22.33 2.95
C THR A 92 -23.81 23.15 1.67
N GLU A 93 -23.14 24.30 1.65
CA GLU A 93 -23.03 25.15 0.46
C GLU A 93 -22.34 24.41 -0.70
N GLN A 94 -21.27 23.65 -0.43
CA GLN A 94 -20.59 22.88 -1.48
C GLN A 94 -21.48 21.79 -2.10
N VAL A 95 -22.32 21.14 -1.27
CA VAL A 95 -23.28 20.14 -1.74
C VAL A 95 -24.38 20.81 -2.57
N GLN A 96 -24.93 21.93 -2.10
CA GLN A 96 -25.96 22.66 -2.81
C GLN A 96 -25.49 23.12 -4.19
N LEU A 97 -24.31 23.75 -4.26
CA LEU A 97 -23.69 24.18 -5.52
C LEU A 97 -23.51 23.02 -6.52
N ALA A 98 -23.22 21.81 -6.04
CA ALA A 98 -23.10 20.65 -6.90
C ALA A 98 -24.44 20.14 -7.46
N PHE A 99 -25.55 20.39 -6.74
CA PHE A 99 -26.88 19.95 -7.11
C PHE A 99 -27.68 20.98 -7.90
N GLU A 100 -27.26 22.25 -7.89
CA GLU A 100 -27.83 23.34 -8.71
C GLU A 100 -27.38 23.31 -10.17
N VAL A 101 -26.34 22.54 -10.51
CA VAL A 101 -25.89 22.39 -11.90
C VAL A 101 -26.92 21.61 -12.71
N ASP A 102 -27.45 22.25 -13.75
CA ASP A 102 -28.30 21.61 -14.74
C ASP A 102 -27.48 20.63 -15.58
N THR A 103 -27.90 19.37 -15.58
CA THR A 103 -27.29 18.31 -16.39
C THR A 103 -28.35 17.66 -17.26
N ALA A 104 -28.14 17.67 -18.57
CA ALA A 104 -28.99 16.97 -19.52
C ALA A 104 -28.75 15.46 -19.47
N GLY A 105 -29.83 14.67 -19.51
CA GLY A 105 -29.77 13.21 -19.56
C GLY A 105 -30.88 12.53 -18.76
N SER A 106 -30.77 11.22 -18.59
CA SER A 106 -31.71 10.46 -17.76
C SER A 106 -31.56 10.81 -16.27
N PRO A 107 -32.58 10.58 -15.43
CA PRO A 107 -32.49 10.85 -13.99
C PRO A 107 -31.27 10.20 -13.31
N SER A 108 -30.94 8.96 -13.67
CA SER A 108 -29.78 8.25 -13.14
C SER A 108 -28.45 8.87 -13.59
N PHE A 109 -28.38 9.34 -14.84
CA PHE A 109 -27.20 10.04 -15.36
C PHE A 109 -26.99 11.38 -14.65
N THR A 110 -28.06 12.15 -14.49
CA THR A 110 -28.09 13.41 -13.75
C THR A 110 -27.62 13.20 -12.31
N LEU A 111 -28.16 12.21 -11.60
CA LEU A 111 -27.75 11.90 -10.22
C LEU A 111 -26.26 11.54 -10.13
N CYS A 112 -25.77 10.65 -11.00
CA CYS A 112 -24.36 10.28 -11.04
C CYS A 112 -23.44 11.49 -11.27
N ASN A 113 -23.82 12.42 -12.15
CA ASN A 113 -23.04 13.62 -12.39
C ASN A 113 -23.06 14.60 -11.22
N LYS A 114 -24.22 14.81 -10.58
CA LYS A 114 -24.32 15.63 -9.37
C LYS A 114 -23.47 15.08 -8.23
N LEU A 115 -23.44 13.75 -8.04
CA LEU A 115 -22.56 13.11 -7.05
C LEU A 115 -21.07 13.28 -7.40
N LYS A 116 -20.68 13.12 -8.68
CA LYS A 116 -19.30 13.38 -9.13
C LYS A 116 -18.90 14.84 -8.92
N GLN A 117 -19.81 15.78 -9.17
CA GLN A 117 -19.56 17.19 -8.95
C GLN A 117 -19.42 17.52 -7.46
N CYS A 118 -20.30 16.96 -6.63
CA CYS A 118 -20.25 17.08 -5.18
C CYS A 118 -18.91 16.57 -4.64
N GLN A 119 -18.46 15.39 -5.10
CA GLN A 119 -17.14 14.85 -4.77
C GLN A 119 -15.99 15.81 -5.14
N LYS A 120 -16.05 16.44 -6.33
CA LYS A 120 -15.03 17.41 -6.77
C LYS A 120 -15.03 18.66 -5.89
N ASN A 121 -16.20 19.24 -5.64
CA ASN A 121 -16.37 20.43 -4.81
C ASN A 121 -15.84 20.18 -3.40
N LEU A 122 -16.25 19.08 -2.75
CA LEU A 122 -15.82 18.73 -1.40
C LEU A 122 -14.31 18.46 -1.33
N LYS A 123 -13.71 17.80 -2.33
CA LYS A 123 -12.25 17.60 -2.39
C LYS A 123 -11.49 18.92 -2.48
N TRP A 124 -11.96 19.83 -3.34
CA TRP A 124 -11.35 21.15 -3.48
C TRP A 124 -11.52 21.97 -2.20
N TRP A 125 -12.74 22.04 -1.67
CA TRP A 125 -13.06 22.77 -0.45
C TRP A 125 -12.26 22.24 0.75
N ASN A 126 -12.22 20.94 0.97
CA ASN A 126 -11.43 20.34 2.06
C ASN A 126 -9.94 20.72 1.96
N LYS A 127 -9.37 20.67 0.75
CA LYS A 127 -7.97 21.06 0.52
C LYS A 127 -7.71 22.53 0.83
N ASN A 128 -8.65 23.43 0.53
CA ASN A 128 -8.45 24.87 0.70
C ASN A 128 -8.83 25.39 2.09
N ILE A 129 -9.78 24.74 2.79
CA ILE A 129 -10.26 25.17 4.11
C ILE A 129 -9.50 24.46 5.23
N PHE A 130 -9.34 23.14 5.16
CA PHE A 130 -8.68 22.36 6.21
C PHE A 130 -7.22 22.03 5.90
N GLY A 131 -6.81 22.09 4.62
CA GLY A 131 -5.51 21.64 4.15
C GLY A 131 -5.44 20.12 3.98
N LEU A 132 -4.23 19.59 3.77
CA LEU A 132 -3.98 18.15 3.95
C LEU A 132 -4.10 17.86 5.45
N LEU A 133 -5.24 17.33 5.88
CA LEU A 133 -5.44 16.86 7.26
C LEU A 133 -4.34 15.86 7.70
N ASP A 134 -3.73 15.18 6.73
CA ASP A 134 -2.60 14.28 6.92
C ASP A 134 -1.35 14.94 7.54
N THR A 135 -1.20 16.27 7.50
CA THR A 135 -0.04 16.96 8.10
C THR A 135 -0.24 17.36 9.56
N LYS A 136 -1.44 17.22 10.13
CA LYS A 136 -1.74 17.64 11.52
C LYS A 136 -1.97 16.48 12.51
N MET A 137 -1.88 15.23 12.07
CA MET A 137 -1.96 14.05 12.93
C MET A 137 -0.59 13.51 13.39
N GLN A 138 0.51 14.25 13.16
CA GLN A 138 1.85 13.89 13.66
C GLN A 138 2.27 14.61 14.94
N ASP A 139 1.47 15.56 15.45
CA ASP A 139 1.81 16.36 16.64
C ASP A 139 0.81 16.19 17.80
N ALA A 140 0.25 14.99 17.99
CA ALA A 140 -0.59 14.65 19.15
C ALA A 140 -0.07 13.42 19.88
#